data_AF-A0A817F6W4-F1
#
_entry.id   AF-A0A817F6W4-F1
#
_cell.length_a   1.000
_cell.length_b   1.000
_cell.length_c   1.000
_cell.angle_alpha   90.00
_cell.angle_beta   90.00
_cell.angle_gamma   90.00
#
_symmetry.space_group_name_H-M   'P 1'
#
loop_
_entity.id
_entity.type
_entity.pdbx_description
1 polymer ?
#
loop_
_entity_poly.entity_id
_entity_poly.type
_entity_poly.pdbx_seq_one_letter_code
_entity_poly.pdbx_strand_id
1 'polypeptide(L)'
;MSGSLNEETRVLLRVMTREVKTEIGKYKSNRWQSFLSTIQEKYDRLEKAFWSHLSRVYKPKSLPFSKLDSGEEIVSGKHEIVDELYRFYEEQFKTTETNHADPDDLEIEQEYNTLLNNLRSSDERIEKANAFEITKYIKKLKSKKSSGFDLISNYMIKLLPPSYISCFANCFNVWLGEHRYPKE
;
A
#
# COMPACT_ATOMS: atom_id res chain seq x y z
N MET A 1 39.99 28.34 -1.14
CA MET A 1 39.34 28.11 -2.45
C MET A 1 39.29 26.62 -2.86
N SER A 2 39.22 25.64 -1.93
CA SER A 2 39.18 24.21 -2.31
C SER A 2 37.79 23.53 -2.19
N GLY A 3 36.79 24.23 -1.64
CA GLY A 3 35.45 23.68 -1.43
C GLY A 3 34.57 23.59 -2.69
N SER A 4 34.66 24.56 -3.61
CA SER A 4 33.81 24.63 -4.82
C SER A 4 34.12 23.51 -5.82
N LEU A 5 35.41 23.27 -6.09
CA LEU A 5 35.89 22.21 -6.97
C LEU A 5 35.42 20.81 -6.52
N ASN A 6 35.30 20.59 -5.22
CA ASN A 6 34.91 19.30 -4.68
C ASN A 6 33.41 19.05 -4.83
N GLU A 7 32.58 20.09 -4.71
CA GLU A 7 31.13 19.98 -4.91
C GLU A 7 30.76 19.88 -6.39
N GLU A 8 31.42 20.63 -7.27
CA GLU A 8 31.27 20.50 -8.73
C GLU A 8 31.63 19.08 -9.21
N THR A 9 32.71 18.52 -8.69
CA THR A 9 33.12 17.13 -9.00
C THR A 9 32.07 16.12 -8.52
N ARG A 10 31.47 16.33 -7.34
CA ARG A 10 30.39 15.48 -6.82
C ARG A 10 29.12 15.56 -7.64
N VAL A 11 28.75 16.76 -8.09
CA VAL A 11 27.59 16.97 -8.97
C VAL A 11 27.82 16.26 -10.30
N LEU A 12 29.01 16.42 -10.90
CA LEU A 12 29.39 15.75 -12.14
C LEU A 12 29.32 14.22 -11.99
N LEU A 13 29.88 13.66 -10.91
CA LEU A 13 29.81 12.21 -10.64
C LEU A 13 28.37 11.69 -10.52
N ARG A 14 27.46 12.46 -9.89
CA ARG A 14 26.05 12.09 -9.80
C ARG A 14 25.37 12.10 -11.18
N VAL A 15 25.65 13.10 -12.00
CA VAL A 15 25.13 13.20 -13.37
C VAL A 15 25.62 12.02 -14.20
N MET A 16 26.93 11.77 -14.23
CA MET A 16 27.51 10.62 -14.95
C MET A 16 26.94 9.29 -14.44
N THR A 17 26.79 9.11 -13.13
CA THR A 17 26.18 7.90 -12.56
C THR A 17 24.73 7.73 -13.02
N ARG A 18 23.96 8.83 -13.11
CA ARG A 18 22.57 8.80 -13.60
C ARG A 18 22.52 8.45 -15.09
N GLU A 19 23.42 9.02 -15.89
CA GLU A 19 23.53 8.73 -17.32
C GLU A 19 23.89 7.27 -17.56
N VAL A 20 24.92 6.75 -16.89
CA VAL A 20 25.30 5.33 -16.97
C VAL A 20 24.13 4.42 -16.58
N LYS A 21 23.42 4.73 -15.49
CA LYS A 21 22.22 3.95 -15.11
C LYS A 21 21.13 3.99 -16.17
N THR A 22 20.92 5.17 -16.78
CA THR A 22 19.93 5.36 -17.85
C THR A 22 20.32 4.55 -19.08
N GLU A 23 21.58 4.58 -19.46
CA GLU A 23 22.10 3.87 -20.64
C GLU A 23 22.12 2.36 -20.45
N ILE A 24 22.46 1.87 -19.25
CA ILE A 24 22.29 0.45 -18.87
C ILE A 24 20.81 0.05 -18.98
N GLY A 25 19.90 0.92 -18.53
CA GLY A 25 18.45 0.70 -18.63
C GLY A 25 17.98 0.57 -20.08
N LYS A 26 18.42 1.49 -20.95
CA LYS A 26 18.15 1.43 -22.40
C LYS A 26 18.74 0.18 -23.04
N TYR A 27 20.00 -0.13 -22.77
CA TYR A 27 20.66 -1.32 -23.31
C TYR A 27 19.92 -2.61 -22.93
N LYS A 28 19.56 -2.78 -21.66
CA LYS A 28 18.78 -3.94 -21.20
C LYS A 28 17.42 -4.01 -21.88
N SER A 29 16.74 -2.87 -22.02
CA SER A 29 15.44 -2.79 -22.68
C SER A 29 15.55 -3.15 -24.16
N ASN A 30 16.51 -2.58 -24.89
CA ASN A 30 16.74 -2.86 -26.30
C ASN A 30 17.13 -4.32 -26.53
N ARG A 31 18.06 -4.86 -25.72
CA ARG A 31 18.45 -6.27 -25.79
C ARG A 31 17.26 -7.20 -25.55
N TRP A 32 16.38 -6.84 -24.62
CA TRP A 32 15.16 -7.59 -24.36
C TRP A 32 14.18 -7.51 -25.54
N GLN A 33 13.95 -6.33 -26.10
CA GLN A 33 13.10 -6.15 -27.27
C GLN A 33 13.63 -6.93 -28.48
N SER A 34 14.94 -6.85 -28.77
CA SER A 34 15.56 -7.64 -29.85
C SER A 34 15.43 -9.14 -29.61
N PHE A 35 15.54 -9.61 -28.37
CA PHE A 35 15.30 -11.01 -28.01
C PHE A 35 13.85 -11.43 -28.26
N LEU A 36 12.88 -10.59 -27.89
CA LEU A 36 11.46 -10.84 -28.18
C LEU A 36 11.17 -10.88 -29.68
N SER A 37 11.70 -9.94 -30.46
CA SER A 37 11.55 -9.93 -31.92
C SER A 37 12.14 -11.18 -32.57
N THR A 38 13.34 -11.60 -32.14
CA THR A 38 13.99 -12.83 -32.66
C THR A 38 13.17 -14.08 -32.36
N ILE A 39 12.51 -14.13 -31.20
CA ILE A 39 11.64 -15.25 -30.84
C ILE A 39 10.33 -15.19 -31.64
N GLN A 40 9.72 -14.01 -31.77
CA GLN A 40 8.48 -13.81 -32.50
C GLN A 40 8.63 -14.21 -33.98
N GLU A 41 9.75 -13.87 -34.62
CA GLU A 41 10.06 -14.29 -36.00
C GLU A 41 10.28 -15.80 -36.15
N LYS A 42 10.77 -16.48 -35.10
CA LYS A 42 11.03 -17.94 -35.13
C LYS A 42 9.79 -18.80 -34.85
N TYR A 43 8.78 -18.26 -34.17
CA TYR A 43 7.59 -18.97 -33.75
C TYR A 43 6.34 -18.43 -34.46
N ASP A 44 6.29 -18.58 -35.78
CA ASP A 44 5.16 -18.17 -36.62
C ASP A 44 3.86 -18.96 -36.34
N ARG A 45 3.93 -20.02 -35.52
CA ARG A 45 2.80 -20.85 -35.11
C ARG A 45 2.99 -21.39 -33.68
N LEU A 46 2.49 -20.65 -32.68
CA LEU A 46 1.95 -21.11 -31.38
C LEU A 46 2.00 -19.93 -30.39
N GLU A 47 1.09 -18.97 -30.53
CA GLU A 47 0.93 -17.86 -29.56
C GLU A 47 0.89 -18.37 -28.10
N LYS A 48 0.29 -19.54 -27.86
CA LYS A 48 0.19 -20.15 -26.51
C LYS A 48 1.54 -20.52 -25.90
N ALA A 49 2.53 -20.94 -26.69
CA ALA A 49 3.84 -21.36 -26.18
C ALA A 49 4.75 -20.16 -25.86
N PHE A 50 4.61 -19.07 -26.63
CA PHE A 50 5.30 -17.80 -26.40
C PHE A 50 4.81 -17.14 -25.11
N TRP A 51 3.49 -16.99 -24.98
CA TRP A 51 2.89 -16.38 -23.79
C TRP A 51 3.05 -17.24 -22.53
N SER A 52 3.13 -18.57 -22.65
CA SER A 52 3.43 -19.43 -21.49
C SER A 52 4.87 -19.23 -20.96
N HIS A 53 5.85 -19.02 -21.84
CA HIS A 53 7.21 -18.69 -21.43
C HIS A 53 7.33 -17.29 -20.84
N LEU A 54 6.65 -16.29 -21.42
CA LEU A 54 6.62 -14.94 -20.86
C LEU A 54 5.85 -14.86 -19.53
N SER A 55 4.75 -15.58 -19.39
CA SER A 55 3.98 -15.58 -18.14
C SER A 55 4.80 -16.08 -16.94
N ARG A 56 5.80 -16.96 -17.16
CA ARG A 56 6.79 -17.35 -16.14
C ARG A 56 7.69 -16.19 -15.70
N VAL A 57 8.03 -15.28 -16.62
CA VAL A 57 8.82 -14.07 -16.34
C VAL A 57 7.95 -12.99 -15.65
N TYR A 58 6.66 -12.93 -16.00
CA TYR A 58 5.69 -11.98 -15.46
C TYR A 58 4.90 -12.49 -14.25
N LYS A 59 5.23 -13.66 -13.68
CA LYS A 59 4.53 -14.14 -12.49
C LYS A 59 4.64 -13.06 -11.39
N PRO A 60 3.51 -12.55 -10.88
CA PRO A 60 3.56 -11.61 -9.78
C PRO A 60 4.30 -12.28 -8.62
N LYS A 61 5.21 -11.53 -7.98
CA LYS A 61 6.05 -12.04 -6.88
C LYS A 61 5.22 -12.48 -5.67
N SER A 62 3.95 -12.12 -5.62
CA SER A 62 2.99 -12.49 -4.59
C SER A 62 1.71 -13.01 -5.22
N LEU A 63 1.13 -14.03 -4.61
CA LEU A 63 -0.21 -14.48 -4.97
C LEU A 63 -1.22 -13.33 -4.74
N PRO A 64 -2.30 -13.26 -5.54
CA PRO A 64 -3.35 -12.29 -5.30
C PRO A 64 -4.05 -12.60 -3.97
N PHE A 65 -4.40 -11.54 -3.22
CA PHE A 65 -5.24 -11.67 -2.04
C PHE A 65 -6.60 -12.21 -2.49
N SER A 66 -6.93 -13.43 -2.06
CA SER A 66 -8.10 -14.16 -2.55
C SER A 66 -8.83 -14.94 -1.47
N LYS A 67 -8.19 -15.13 -0.31
CA LYS A 67 -8.74 -15.84 0.82
C LYS A 67 -8.30 -15.14 2.10
N LEU A 68 -9.22 -15.01 3.04
CA LEU A 68 -8.99 -14.54 4.39
C LEU A 68 -9.25 -15.71 5.34
N ASP A 69 -8.37 -15.91 6.29
CA ASP A 69 -8.55 -16.89 7.36
C ASP A 69 -9.11 -16.14 8.58
N SER A 70 -10.35 -16.44 8.96
CA SER A 70 -10.98 -15.87 10.17
C SER A 70 -10.83 -16.79 11.39
N GLY A 71 -9.98 -17.82 11.31
CA GLY A 71 -9.77 -18.81 12.38
C GLY A 71 -10.83 -19.91 12.42
N GLU A 72 -12.11 -19.58 12.21
CA GLU A 72 -13.20 -20.55 12.11
C GLU A 72 -13.43 -21.04 10.67
N GLU A 73 -13.24 -20.16 9.68
CA GLU A 73 -13.44 -20.48 8.27
C GLU A 73 -12.50 -19.70 7.34
N ILE A 74 -12.28 -20.27 6.15
CA ILE A 74 -11.51 -19.63 5.07
C ILE A 74 -12.49 -18.94 4.13
N VAL A 75 -12.66 -17.64 4.33
CA VAL A 75 -13.52 -16.79 3.54
C VAL A 75 -12.88 -16.52 2.18
N SER A 76 -13.62 -16.73 1.10
CA SER A 76 -13.13 -16.54 -0.28
C SER A 76 -13.96 -15.53 -1.07
N GLY A 77 -15.20 -15.23 -0.63
CA GLY A 77 -16.05 -14.23 -1.26
C GLY A 77 -15.51 -12.82 -1.06
N LYS A 78 -15.51 -11.98 -2.10
CA LYS A 78 -15.03 -10.60 -1.98
C LYS A 78 -15.84 -9.77 -0.99
N HIS A 79 -17.16 -9.91 -1.00
CA HIS A 79 -18.06 -9.22 -0.06
C HIS A 79 -17.84 -9.74 1.36
N GLU A 80 -17.77 -11.05 1.53
CA GLU A 80 -17.52 -11.68 2.83
C GLU A 80 -16.18 -11.23 3.42
N ILE A 81 -15.10 -11.15 2.62
CA ILE A 81 -13.81 -10.62 3.05
C ILE A 81 -13.94 -9.17 3.55
N VAL A 82 -14.69 -8.33 2.84
CA VAL A 82 -14.90 -6.92 3.21
C VAL A 82 -15.69 -6.81 4.51
N ASP A 83 -16.71 -7.65 4.70
CA ASP A 83 -17.51 -7.69 5.91
C ASP A 83 -16.75 -8.23 7.11
N GLU A 84 -15.95 -9.26 6.91
CA GLU A 84 -15.16 -9.87 7.98
C GLU A 84 -14.03 -8.96 8.45
N LEU A 85 -13.34 -8.29 7.51
CA LEU A 85 -12.38 -7.25 7.86
C LEU A 85 -13.06 -6.07 8.58
N TYR A 86 -14.28 -5.70 8.18
CA TYR A 86 -15.03 -4.64 8.88
C TYR A 86 -15.30 -5.04 10.33
N ARG A 87 -15.80 -6.27 10.58
CA ARG A 87 -16.04 -6.78 11.94
C ARG A 87 -14.77 -6.79 12.78
N PHE A 88 -13.67 -7.27 12.21
CA PHE A 88 -12.37 -7.27 12.89
C PHE A 88 -11.98 -5.86 13.34
N TYR A 89 -12.09 -4.86 12.47
CA TYR A 89 -11.74 -3.49 12.83
C TYR A 89 -12.75 -2.85 13.80
N GLU A 90 -14.04 -3.15 13.66
CA GLU A 90 -15.07 -2.69 14.59
C GLU A 90 -14.80 -3.20 16.01
N GLU A 91 -14.33 -4.44 16.17
CA GLU A 91 -13.94 -4.96 17.47
C GLU A 91 -12.65 -4.36 18.04
N GLN A 92 -11.65 -4.12 17.18
CA GLN A 92 -10.36 -3.55 17.60
C GLN A 92 -10.46 -2.08 18.01
N PHE A 93 -11.39 -1.33 17.43
CA PHE A 93 -11.52 0.12 17.67
C PHE A 93 -12.71 0.49 18.57
N LYS A 94 -13.19 -0.45 19.40
CA LYS A 94 -14.21 -0.14 20.42
C LYS A 94 -13.70 0.96 21.37
N THR A 95 -14.57 1.94 21.63
CA THR A 95 -14.27 3.03 22.55
C THR A 95 -14.11 2.47 23.97
N THR A 96 -13.09 2.95 24.70
CA THR A 96 -12.98 2.69 26.13
C THR A 96 -14.12 3.38 26.88
N GLU A 97 -14.67 2.74 27.91
CA GLU A 97 -15.71 3.36 28.75
C GLU A 97 -15.17 4.64 29.40
N THR A 98 -15.82 5.77 29.13
CA THR A 98 -15.48 7.07 29.70
C THR A 98 -15.80 7.10 31.20
N ASN A 99 -14.84 7.48 32.03
CA ASN A 99 -15.11 7.67 33.45
C ASN A 99 -15.59 9.10 33.70
N HIS A 100 -16.90 9.33 33.75
CA HIS A 100 -17.49 10.65 33.99
C HIS A 100 -17.18 11.25 35.38
N ALA A 101 -16.43 10.56 36.24
CA ALA A 101 -15.90 11.12 37.49
C ALA A 101 -14.51 11.76 37.32
N ASP A 102 -13.81 11.49 36.21
CA ASP A 102 -12.52 12.09 35.88
C ASP A 102 -12.74 13.38 35.06
N PRO A 103 -12.27 14.55 35.53
CA PRO A 103 -12.36 15.81 34.78
C PRO A 103 -11.70 15.75 33.40
N ASP A 104 -10.62 14.98 33.24
CA ASP A 104 -9.88 14.89 31.97
C ASP A 104 -10.69 14.10 30.93
N ASP A 105 -11.38 13.03 31.35
CA ASP A 105 -12.26 12.24 30.48
C ASP A 105 -13.48 13.04 29.99
N LEU A 106 -14.02 13.91 30.86
CA LEU A 106 -15.12 14.83 30.52
C LEU A 106 -14.69 15.87 29.49
N GLU A 107 -13.48 16.42 29.59
CA GLU A 107 -12.94 17.38 28.62
C GLU A 107 -12.73 16.73 27.25
N ILE A 108 -12.17 15.52 27.22
CA ILE A 108 -11.99 14.72 26.00
C ILE A 108 -13.34 14.43 25.33
N GLU A 109 -14.36 14.05 26.11
CA GLU A 109 -15.71 13.78 25.61
C GLU A 109 -16.36 15.04 25.01
N GLN A 110 -16.16 16.21 25.63
CA GLN A 110 -16.66 17.49 25.13
C GLN A 110 -15.97 17.91 23.82
N GLU A 111 -14.64 17.76 23.74
CA GLU A 111 -13.89 18.06 22.52
C GLU A 111 -14.30 17.13 21.37
N TYR A 112 -14.43 15.83 21.66
CA TYR A 112 -14.91 14.83 20.72
C TYR A 112 -16.29 15.21 20.15
N ASN A 113 -17.25 15.51 21.02
CA ASN A 113 -18.61 15.89 20.61
C ASN A 113 -18.62 17.19 19.79
N THR A 114 -17.76 18.14 20.13
CA THR A 114 -17.61 19.39 19.36
C THR A 114 -17.08 19.12 17.96
N LEU A 115 -16.03 18.30 17.84
CA LEU A 115 -15.48 17.88 16.55
C LEU A 115 -16.50 17.09 15.72
N LEU A 116 -17.24 16.18 16.34
CA LEU A 116 -18.26 15.39 15.67
C LEU A 116 -19.39 16.28 15.11
N ASN A 117 -19.85 17.28 15.86
CA ASN A 117 -20.85 18.24 15.40
C ASN A 117 -20.33 19.12 14.25
N ASN A 118 -19.07 19.54 14.31
CA ASN A 118 -18.43 20.28 13.22
C ASN A 118 -18.29 19.43 11.95
N LEU A 119 -17.95 18.14 12.10
CA LEU A 119 -17.84 17.21 10.97
C LEU A 119 -19.21 16.91 10.36
N ARG A 120 -20.26 16.75 11.18
CA ARG A 120 -21.64 16.54 10.70
C ARG A 120 -22.20 17.73 9.91
N SER A 121 -21.70 18.93 10.17
CA SER A 121 -22.11 20.16 9.49
C SER A 121 -21.23 20.52 8.29
N SER A 122 -20.19 19.73 8.01
CA SER A 122 -19.32 19.93 6.85
C SER A 122 -19.90 19.28 5.59
N ASP A 123 -19.89 20.02 4.48
CA ASP A 123 -20.24 19.51 3.14
C ASP A 123 -19.04 18.83 2.43
N GLU A 124 -17.89 18.75 3.10
CA GLU A 124 -16.68 18.15 2.51
C GLU A 124 -16.86 16.65 2.28
N ARG A 125 -16.57 16.21 1.05
CA ARG A 125 -16.59 14.80 0.69
C ARG A 125 -15.21 14.20 0.93
N ILE A 126 -15.17 13.13 1.71
CA ILE A 126 -13.95 12.35 1.90
C ILE A 126 -13.58 11.67 0.58
N GLU A 127 -12.36 11.95 0.11
CA GLU A 127 -11.83 11.33 -1.11
C GLU A 127 -11.51 9.84 -0.88
N LYS A 128 -11.68 9.04 -1.93
CA LYS A 128 -11.34 7.61 -1.90
C LYS A 128 -9.83 7.43 -1.74
N ALA A 129 -9.43 6.52 -0.88
CA ALA A 129 -8.05 6.15 -0.66
C ALA A 129 -7.43 5.54 -1.92
N ASN A 130 -6.20 5.96 -2.23
CA ASN A 130 -5.43 5.44 -3.35
C ASN A 130 -4.27 4.56 -2.87
N ALA A 131 -4.17 3.33 -3.41
CA ALA A 131 -3.08 2.40 -3.10
C ALA A 131 -1.68 3.00 -3.35
N PHE A 132 -1.54 3.91 -4.33
CA PHE A 132 -0.29 4.62 -4.59
C PHE A 132 0.11 5.55 -3.43
N GLU A 133 -0.86 6.28 -2.88
CA GLU A 133 -0.66 7.17 -1.74
C GLU A 133 -0.31 6.37 -0.49
N ILE A 134 -1.06 5.30 -0.21
CA ILE A 134 -0.78 4.39 0.91
C ILE A 134 0.65 3.85 0.80
N THR A 135 1.07 3.42 -0.39
CA THR A 135 2.44 2.95 -0.63
C THR A 135 3.48 4.06 -0.37
N LYS A 136 3.18 5.31 -0.72
CA LYS A 136 4.04 6.47 -0.45
C LYS A 136 4.18 6.70 1.05
N TYR A 137 3.10 6.57 1.82
CA TYR A 137 3.15 6.65 3.29
C TYR A 137 3.95 5.51 3.91
N ILE A 138 3.72 4.26 3.50
CA ILE A 138 4.48 3.09 3.98
C ILE A 138 5.98 3.27 3.73
N LYS A 139 6.38 3.81 2.58
CA LYS A 139 7.80 4.07 2.26
C LYS A 139 8.44 5.09 3.21
N LYS A 140 7.68 6.08 3.69
CA LYS A 140 8.15 7.11 4.62
C LYS A 140 8.36 6.60 6.05
N LEU A 141 7.82 5.43 6.42
CA LEU A 141 8.01 4.85 7.75
C LEU A 141 9.50 4.65 8.06
N LYS A 142 9.92 4.88 9.31
CA LYS A 142 11.32 4.62 9.72
C LYS A 142 11.51 3.12 9.94
N SER A 143 12.35 2.45 9.15
CA SER A 143 12.49 0.99 9.17
C SER A 143 12.99 0.42 10.52
N LYS A 144 13.73 1.20 11.32
CA LYS A 144 14.31 0.79 12.60
C LYS A 144 13.52 1.29 13.82
N LYS A 145 12.26 1.68 13.65
CA LYS A 145 11.41 2.02 14.79
C LYS A 145 11.04 0.72 15.51
N SER A 146 11.02 0.77 16.85
CA SER A 146 10.51 -0.33 17.68
C SER A 146 9.09 -0.70 17.26
N SER A 147 8.77 -1.99 17.30
CA SER A 147 7.39 -2.45 17.13
C SER A 147 6.48 -1.88 18.23
N GLY A 148 5.19 -1.75 17.92
CA GLY A 148 4.18 -1.41 18.92
C GLY A 148 3.82 -2.61 19.80
N PHE A 149 2.71 -2.48 20.53
CA PHE A 149 2.13 -3.55 21.35
C PHE A 149 1.77 -4.79 20.50
N ASP A 150 1.42 -4.58 19.24
CA ASP A 150 1.11 -5.62 18.24
C ASP A 150 2.34 -6.39 17.74
N LEU A 151 3.55 -6.02 18.16
CA LEU A 151 4.83 -6.55 17.70
C LEU A 151 5.09 -6.38 16.19
N ILE A 152 4.26 -5.63 15.46
CA ILE A 152 4.40 -5.38 14.03
C ILE A 152 5.42 -4.26 13.83
N SER A 153 6.55 -4.60 13.19
CA SER A 153 7.59 -3.61 12.90
C SER A 153 7.29 -2.84 11.60
N ASN A 154 7.78 -1.61 11.50
CA ASN A 154 7.75 -0.85 10.26
C ASN A 154 8.44 -1.57 9.08
N TYR A 155 9.40 -2.46 9.38
CA TYR A 155 10.02 -3.31 8.37
C TYR A 155 9.03 -4.31 7.77
N MET A 156 8.20 -4.95 8.60
CA MET A 156 7.15 -5.88 8.15
C MET A 156 6.11 -5.18 7.28
N ILE A 157 5.65 -3.99 7.69
CA ILE A 157 4.68 -3.19 6.91
C ILE A 157 5.25 -2.86 5.52
N LYS A 158 6.55 -2.56 5.43
CA LYS A 158 7.23 -2.29 4.14
C LYS A 158 7.37 -3.51 3.24
N LEU A 159 7.26 -4.72 3.78
CA LEU A 159 7.31 -5.97 3.03
C LEU A 159 5.93 -6.40 2.51
N LEU A 160 4.86 -5.67 2.85
CA LEU A 160 3.52 -5.98 2.37
C LEU A 160 3.48 -6.00 0.83
N PRO A 161 2.93 -7.05 0.22
CA PRO A 161 2.77 -7.09 -1.21
C PRO A 161 1.87 -5.96 -1.71
N PRO A 162 2.18 -5.34 -2.87
CA PRO A 162 1.34 -4.27 -3.42
C PRO A 162 -0.11 -4.68 -3.65
N SER A 163 -0.37 -5.95 -4.00
CA SER A 163 -1.72 -6.47 -4.17
C SER A 163 -2.55 -6.42 -2.89
N TYR A 164 -1.91 -6.56 -1.72
CA TYR A 164 -2.58 -6.52 -0.42
C TYR A 164 -2.94 -5.08 -0.07
N ILE A 165 -2.02 -4.15 -0.30
CA ILE A 165 -2.25 -2.71 -0.12
C ILE A 165 -3.44 -2.25 -0.97
N SER A 166 -3.49 -2.67 -2.24
CA SER A 166 -4.64 -2.39 -3.12
C SER A 166 -5.94 -3.01 -2.60
N CYS A 167 -5.89 -4.23 -2.06
CA CYS A 167 -7.07 -4.87 -1.49
C CYS A 167 -7.61 -4.08 -0.30
N PHE A 168 -6.75 -3.68 0.64
CA PHE A 168 -7.14 -2.88 1.78
C PHE A 168 -7.74 -1.54 1.34
N ALA A 169 -7.08 -0.83 0.42
CA ALA A 169 -7.61 0.42 -0.13
C ALA A 169 -9.03 0.26 -0.68
N ASN A 170 -9.30 -0.83 -1.40
CA ASN A 170 -10.62 -1.12 -1.92
C ASN A 170 -11.63 -1.41 -0.81
N CYS A 171 -11.27 -2.16 0.23
CA CYS A 171 -12.15 -2.42 1.37
C CYS A 171 -12.56 -1.12 2.06
N PHE A 172 -11.58 -0.26 2.39
CA PHE A 172 -11.84 1.06 2.98
C PHE A 172 -12.74 1.94 2.09
N ASN A 173 -12.53 1.92 0.78
CA ASN A 173 -13.36 2.67 -0.16
C ASN A 173 -14.80 2.14 -0.28
N VAL A 174 -15.00 0.83 -0.08
CA VAL A 174 -16.35 0.24 0.00
C VAL A 174 -17.03 0.70 1.28
N TRP A 175 -16.38 0.58 2.44
CA TRP A 175 -16.93 1.04 3.71
C TRP A 175 -17.27 2.52 3.69
N LEU A 176 -16.39 3.35 3.12
CA LEU A 176 -16.64 4.78 2.93
C LEU A 176 -17.88 5.04 2.06
N GLY A 177 -18.04 4.28 0.96
CA GLY A 177 -19.19 4.42 0.06
C GLY A 177 -20.51 3.92 0.66
N GLU A 178 -20.45 2.97 1.59
CA GLU A 178 -21.60 2.42 2.32
C GLU A 178 -21.90 3.19 3.62
N HIS A 179 -21.10 4.21 3.95
CA HIS A 179 -21.14 4.92 5.23
C HIS A 179 -21.03 3.98 6.45
N ARG A 180 -20.27 2.89 6.30
CA ARG A 180 -19.97 1.94 7.37
C ARG A 180 -18.70 2.37 8.08
N TYR A 181 -18.88 2.90 9.27
CA TYR A 181 -17.79 3.27 10.17
C TYR A 181 -17.89 2.38 11.42
N PRO A 182 -16.75 1.97 12.01
CA PRO A 182 -16.74 1.29 13.30
C PRO A 182 -17.69 1.99 14.27
N LYS A 183 -18.66 1.26 14.80
CA LYS A 183 -19.65 1.82 15.73
C LYS A 183 -18.96 2.17 17.05
N GLU A 184 -19.49 3.20 17.69
CA GLU A 184 -19.22 3.54 19.10
C GLU A 184 -19.54 2.37 20.03
#